data_AF-A0AAN9H9X4-F1
#
_entry.id   AF-A0AAN9H9X4-F1
#
_cell.length_a   1.000
_cell.length_b   1.000
_cell.length_c   1.000
_cell.angle_alpha   90.00
_cell.angle_beta   90.00
_cell.angle_gamma   90.00
#
_symmetry.space_group_name_H-M   'P 1'
#
loop_
_entity.id
_entity.type
_entity.pdbx_description
1 polymer ?
#
loop_
_entity_poly.entity_id
_entity_poly.type
_entity_poly.pdbx_seq_one_letter_code
_entity_poly.pdbx_strand_id
1 'polypeptide(L)'
;MKKYSLLFIHAVLHCWTVGLVVSRASEKQVWPVPYQRLDRRPDVDSFCQALYPFCPTGDPDGRIPVMGDGDVISVFRLQTPVWEFKYGDILGKFHVMHDAIGFGSAKAGRNFTMEWYELFQLGNCTFPHEREGESAPFWCNQGAACFYDGIDDLHWKQNGTLEKIGEISGEMFNELALWVQKDNETGVYYETWTVKSDPGANATTWFESYDCSQFVHRTYKKLLELGAQLVSQTPTNYTKIYLYSGEPLYLGDDSIFQQSSKKDLAADITKFYHWFRSHQSVVDMIMSLFEAFEKMVLEKTFYFYYNSEYWKLPMKYPYLQITYEEIPFP
;
A
#
# COMPACT_ATOMS: atom_id res chain seq x y z
N MET A 1 -23.14 14.12 60.46
CA MET A 1 -23.17 13.00 59.49
C MET A 1 -24.02 13.24 58.24
N LYS A 2 -25.13 14.01 58.26
CA LYS A 2 -25.99 14.20 57.05
C LYS A 2 -25.41 15.10 55.93
N LYS A 3 -24.53 16.07 56.23
CA LYS A 3 -23.97 17.00 55.22
C LYS A 3 -22.90 16.39 54.30
N TYR A 4 -22.13 15.41 54.78
CA TYR A 4 -21.08 14.77 53.98
C TYR A 4 -21.63 13.76 52.97
N SER A 5 -22.83 13.21 53.22
CA SER A 5 -23.47 12.25 52.32
C SER A 5 -24.02 12.91 51.04
N LEU A 6 -24.56 14.14 51.13
CA LEU A 6 -25.04 14.87 49.95
C LEU A 6 -23.92 15.31 49.00
N LEU A 7 -22.75 15.69 49.54
CA LEU A 7 -21.58 16.07 48.74
C LEU A 7 -21.00 14.86 47.98
N PHE A 8 -21.03 13.67 48.59
CA PHE A 8 -20.58 12.45 47.94
C PHE A 8 -21.51 12.02 46.79
N ILE A 9 -22.83 12.14 47.00
CA ILE A 9 -23.84 11.83 45.96
C ILE A 9 -23.74 12.81 44.79
N HIS A 10 -23.52 14.11 45.04
CA HIS A 10 -23.30 15.08 43.96
C HIS A 10 -21.99 14.86 43.21
N ALA A 11 -20.90 14.47 43.88
CA ALA A 11 -19.64 14.15 43.22
C ALA A 11 -19.76 12.88 42.33
N VAL A 12 -20.48 11.86 42.79
CA VAL A 12 -20.73 10.63 42.02
C VAL A 12 -21.66 10.89 40.84
N LEU A 13 -22.72 11.70 41.01
CA LEU A 13 -23.58 12.09 39.90
C LEU A 13 -22.86 12.97 38.89
N HIS A 14 -21.97 13.88 39.31
CA HIS A 14 -21.17 14.67 38.38
C HIS A 14 -20.19 13.80 37.59
N CYS A 15 -19.54 12.81 38.24
CA CYS A 15 -18.72 11.81 37.54
C CYS A 15 -19.52 10.97 36.54
N TRP A 16 -20.77 10.61 36.87
CA TRP A 16 -21.64 9.89 35.94
C TRP A 16 -22.11 10.76 34.77
N THR A 17 -22.46 12.03 35.00
CA THR A 17 -22.88 12.93 33.91
C THR A 17 -21.72 13.36 33.01
N VAL A 18 -20.50 13.53 33.54
CA VAL A 18 -19.32 13.83 32.72
C VAL A 18 -18.84 12.58 31.97
N GLY A 19 -18.99 11.39 32.57
CA GLY A 19 -18.75 10.11 31.88
C GLY A 19 -19.75 9.79 30.76
N LEU A 20 -20.95 10.36 30.79
CA LEU A 20 -21.98 10.19 29.75
C LEU A 20 -21.90 11.22 28.61
N VAL A 21 -21.20 12.34 28.81
CA VAL A 21 -21.06 13.39 27.78
C VAL A 21 -19.76 13.26 26.97
N VAL A 22 -18.82 12.43 27.43
CA VAL A 22 -17.60 12.05 26.68
C VAL A 22 -17.63 10.57 26.32
N SER A 23 -18.50 10.22 25.37
CA SER A 23 -18.21 9.29 24.28
C SER A 23 -19.44 9.26 23.40
N ARG A 24 -19.49 10.23 22.47
CA ARG A 24 -20.16 10.01 21.19
C ARG A 24 -19.79 8.62 20.72
N ALA A 25 -20.81 7.85 20.35
CA ALA A 25 -20.68 6.51 19.80
C ALA A 25 -19.43 6.40 18.92
N SER A 26 -18.41 5.69 19.43
CA SER A 26 -17.46 5.03 18.55
C SER A 26 -18.31 4.08 17.73
N GLU A 27 -18.55 4.41 16.47
CA GLU A 27 -18.77 3.35 15.49
C GLU A 27 -17.71 2.28 15.78
N LYS A 28 -18.14 1.03 15.94
CA LYS A 28 -17.20 -0.05 16.26
C LYS A 28 -16.16 -0.06 15.14
N GLN A 29 -14.91 0.21 15.50
CA GLN A 29 -13.79 0.07 14.60
C GLN A 29 -13.87 -1.33 13.95
N VAL A 30 -13.97 -1.37 12.63
CA VAL A 30 -13.97 -2.61 11.86
C VAL A 30 -12.55 -2.84 11.37
N TRP A 31 -12.05 -4.05 11.60
CA TRP A 31 -10.74 -4.49 11.14
C TRP A 31 -10.90 -5.46 9.96
N PRO A 32 -10.04 -5.40 8.93
CA PRO A 32 -9.02 -4.36 8.70
C PRO A 32 -9.67 -2.99 8.38
N VAL A 33 -8.93 -1.90 8.59
CA VAL A 33 -9.36 -0.57 8.12
C VAL A 33 -9.42 -0.60 6.60
N PRO A 34 -10.57 -0.30 5.98
CA PRO A 34 -10.68 -0.34 4.54
C PRO A 34 -9.83 0.77 3.91
N TYR A 35 -9.17 0.45 2.80
CA TYR A 35 -8.51 1.44 1.96
C TYR A 35 -9.53 2.47 1.48
N GLN A 36 -9.27 3.74 1.74
CA GLN A 36 -10.12 4.85 1.33
C GLN A 36 -9.83 5.21 -0.12
N ARG A 37 -10.83 4.97 -0.97
CA ARG A 37 -10.83 5.46 -2.34
C ARG A 37 -11.25 6.91 -2.40
N LEU A 38 -10.70 7.65 -3.36
CA LEU A 38 -11.11 9.01 -3.68
C LEU A 38 -12.11 9.01 -4.83
N ASP A 39 -12.84 10.13 -4.97
CA ASP A 39 -13.73 10.34 -6.12
C ASP A 39 -12.94 10.53 -7.43
N ARG A 40 -11.73 11.07 -7.34
CA ARG A 40 -10.80 11.27 -8.46
C ARG A 40 -9.35 11.35 -7.99
N ARG A 41 -8.42 11.07 -8.90
CA ARG A 41 -6.99 11.26 -8.70
C ARG A 41 -6.65 12.76 -8.61
N PRO A 42 -5.97 13.21 -7.54
CA PRO A 42 -5.46 14.57 -7.47
C PRO A 42 -4.27 14.77 -8.39
N ASP A 43 -4.11 15.99 -8.89
CA ASP A 43 -2.92 16.37 -9.66
C ASP A 43 -1.66 16.17 -8.82
N VAL A 44 -0.56 15.85 -9.50
CA VAL A 44 0.76 15.70 -8.87
C VAL A 44 1.28 17.07 -8.45
N ASP A 45 1.68 17.21 -7.19
CA ASP A 45 2.39 18.40 -6.72
C ASP A 45 3.77 18.50 -7.39
N SER A 46 4.14 19.70 -7.83
CA SER A 46 5.44 20.03 -8.43
C SER A 46 6.68 19.62 -7.61
N PHE A 47 6.53 19.46 -6.29
CA PHE A 47 7.56 18.94 -5.39
C PHE A 47 7.88 17.47 -5.67
N CYS A 48 6.87 16.67 -6.04
CA CYS A 48 7.03 15.26 -6.32
C CYS A 48 7.62 15.06 -7.72
N GLN A 49 8.91 14.72 -7.77
CA GLN A 49 9.63 14.48 -9.02
C GLN A 49 10.28 13.11 -8.98
N ALA A 50 10.04 12.33 -10.04
CA ALA A 50 10.59 11.00 -10.18
C ALA A 50 11.97 11.05 -10.84
N LEU A 51 12.93 10.30 -10.31
CA LEU A 51 14.25 10.15 -10.96
C LEU A 51 14.14 9.36 -12.27
N TYR A 52 13.29 8.33 -12.26
CA TYR A 52 12.89 7.57 -13.43
C TYR A 52 11.43 7.87 -13.74
N PRO A 53 11.08 8.20 -14.99
CA PRO A 53 9.70 8.50 -15.35
C PRO A 53 8.79 7.30 -15.09
N PHE A 54 7.62 7.56 -14.52
CA PHE A 54 6.55 6.59 -14.40
C PHE A 54 6.01 6.23 -15.80
N CYS A 55 5.84 4.93 -16.06
CA CYS A 55 5.23 4.37 -17.26
C CYS A 55 5.79 4.94 -18.59
N PRO A 56 7.12 4.87 -18.83
CA PRO A 56 7.77 5.61 -19.91
C PRO A 56 7.31 5.21 -21.32
N THR A 57 6.85 3.98 -21.49
CA THR A 57 6.38 3.42 -22.77
C THR A 57 4.87 3.19 -22.79
N GLY A 58 4.15 3.59 -21.74
CA GLY A 58 2.70 3.53 -21.71
C GLY A 58 2.05 4.66 -22.49
N ASP A 59 0.76 4.52 -22.73
CA ASP A 59 -0.02 5.59 -23.34
C ASP A 59 -0.09 6.80 -22.37
N PRO A 60 0.29 8.02 -22.80
CA PRO A 60 0.31 9.21 -21.94
C PRO A 60 -1.06 9.58 -21.36
N ASP A 61 -2.14 9.21 -22.04
CA ASP A 61 -3.52 9.44 -21.60
C ASP A 61 -4.07 8.22 -20.83
N GLY A 62 -3.23 7.22 -20.54
CA GLY A 62 -3.63 5.98 -19.85
C GLY A 62 -4.62 5.12 -20.65
N ARG A 63 -4.66 5.27 -21.97
CA ARG A 63 -5.62 4.55 -22.82
C ARG A 63 -5.22 3.09 -22.97
N ILE A 64 -6.21 2.22 -22.79
CA ILE A 64 -6.09 0.79 -23.07
C ILE A 64 -6.79 0.54 -24.42
N PRO A 65 -6.16 -0.20 -25.36
CA PRO A 65 -6.74 -0.45 -26.68
C PRO A 65 -8.02 -1.28 -26.57
N VAL A 66 -8.97 -1.03 -27.47
CA VAL A 66 -10.21 -1.82 -27.57
C VAL A 66 -9.96 -3.06 -28.43
N MET A 67 -10.27 -4.24 -27.88
CA MET A 67 -10.20 -5.52 -28.59
C MET A 67 -11.51 -5.80 -29.30
N GLY A 68 -11.47 -6.57 -30.40
CA GLY A 68 -12.70 -7.04 -31.03
C GLY A 68 -13.34 -8.14 -30.18
N ASP A 69 -14.66 -8.14 -30.02
CA ASP A 69 -15.37 -9.00 -29.05
C ASP A 69 -15.03 -10.50 -29.19
N GLY A 70 -14.93 -11.00 -30.43
CA GLY A 70 -14.57 -12.39 -30.73
C GLY A 70 -13.08 -12.71 -30.74
N ASP A 71 -12.21 -11.79 -30.28
CA ASP A 71 -10.79 -12.07 -30.09
C ASP A 71 -10.56 -13.01 -28.90
N VAL A 72 -9.47 -13.76 -28.95
CA VAL A 72 -9.01 -14.62 -27.85
C VAL A 72 -7.77 -13.97 -27.25
N ILE A 73 -7.87 -13.55 -26.00
CA ILE A 73 -6.81 -12.88 -25.27
C ILE A 73 -6.22 -13.86 -24.26
N SER A 74 -4.98 -14.27 -24.47
CA SER A 74 -4.22 -15.03 -23.47
C SER A 74 -3.87 -14.13 -22.28
N VAL A 75 -4.09 -14.61 -21.06
CA VAL A 75 -3.74 -13.90 -19.82
C VAL A 75 -2.51 -14.56 -19.21
N PHE A 76 -1.53 -13.74 -18.82
CA PHE A 76 -0.25 -14.19 -18.27
C PHE A 76 -0.04 -13.63 -16.87
N ARG A 77 0.42 -14.49 -15.95
CA ARG A 77 1.03 -14.07 -14.68
C ARG A 77 2.48 -13.69 -14.97
N LEU A 78 2.83 -12.46 -14.59
CA LEU A 78 4.17 -11.92 -14.74
C LEU A 78 4.72 -11.56 -13.36
N GLN A 79 5.94 -12.02 -13.07
CA GLN A 79 6.61 -11.69 -11.82
C GLN A 79 8.12 -11.62 -12.05
N THR A 80 8.81 -10.67 -11.43
CA THR A 80 10.28 -10.52 -11.55
C THR A 80 10.84 -9.84 -10.30
N PRO A 81 12.12 -10.00 -9.93
CA PRO A 81 12.70 -9.29 -8.81
C PRO A 81 12.62 -7.76 -8.95
N VAL A 82 12.27 -7.04 -7.89
CA VAL A 82 12.20 -5.56 -7.93
C VAL A 82 13.60 -4.99 -8.17
N TRP A 83 13.70 -3.85 -8.87
CA TRP A 83 14.95 -3.11 -9.12
C TRP A 83 16.07 -3.95 -9.76
N GLU A 84 15.74 -4.98 -10.54
CA GLU A 84 16.72 -5.81 -11.26
C GLU A 84 17.69 -4.95 -12.09
N PHE A 85 17.18 -3.87 -12.71
CA PHE A 85 18.00 -2.93 -13.49
C PHE A 85 19.10 -2.22 -12.66
N LYS A 86 18.92 -2.10 -11.34
CA LYS A 86 19.84 -1.37 -10.45
C LYS A 86 20.68 -2.30 -9.58
N TYR A 87 20.11 -3.41 -9.12
CA TYR A 87 20.74 -4.31 -8.15
C TYR A 87 20.92 -5.75 -8.66
N GLY A 88 20.54 -6.03 -9.91
CA GLY A 88 20.52 -7.38 -10.46
C GLY A 88 19.60 -8.30 -9.65
N ASP A 89 19.95 -9.58 -9.57
CA ASP A 89 19.17 -10.63 -8.90
C ASP A 89 19.29 -10.64 -7.36
N ILE A 90 19.90 -9.63 -6.73
CA ILE A 90 20.09 -9.62 -5.26
C ILE A 90 18.73 -9.63 -4.54
N LEU A 91 17.78 -8.81 -4.97
CA LEU A 91 16.45 -8.75 -4.35
C LEU A 91 15.61 -10.00 -4.64
N GLY A 92 15.88 -10.69 -5.76
CA GLY A 92 15.27 -11.98 -6.09
C GLY A 92 15.65 -13.08 -5.09
N LYS A 93 16.89 -13.05 -4.58
CA LYS A 93 17.36 -13.96 -3.51
C LYS A 93 16.67 -13.74 -2.17
N PHE A 94 16.11 -12.56 -1.95
CA PHE A 94 15.27 -12.24 -0.78
C PHE A 94 13.77 -12.32 -1.10
N HIS A 95 13.43 -12.80 -2.31
CA HIS A 95 12.07 -12.90 -2.83
C HIS A 95 11.27 -11.60 -2.68
N VAL A 96 11.90 -10.47 -2.99
CA VAL A 96 11.22 -9.19 -3.18
C VAL A 96 10.90 -9.06 -4.66
N MET A 97 9.66 -9.35 -5.02
CA MET A 97 9.19 -9.48 -6.39
C MET A 97 8.26 -8.32 -6.76
N HIS A 98 8.28 -7.94 -8.03
CA HIS A 98 7.32 -7.06 -8.70
C HIS A 98 6.35 -7.93 -9.50
N ASP A 99 5.06 -7.59 -9.42
CA ASP A 99 3.97 -8.36 -10.01
C ASP A 99 3.26 -7.56 -11.10
N ALA A 100 2.95 -8.24 -12.20
CA ALA A 100 2.25 -7.67 -13.36
C ALA A 100 1.34 -8.71 -14.03
N ILE A 101 0.53 -8.26 -14.98
CA ILE A 101 -0.34 -9.10 -15.80
C ILE A 101 -0.04 -8.86 -17.27
N GLY A 102 0.20 -9.94 -18.00
CA GLY A 102 0.37 -9.90 -19.45
C GLY A 102 -0.92 -10.25 -20.18
N PHE A 103 -1.13 -9.64 -21.34
CA PHE A 103 -2.23 -9.97 -22.25
C PHE A 103 -1.69 -10.22 -23.65
N GLY A 104 -2.12 -11.28 -24.33
CA GLY A 104 -1.73 -11.58 -25.71
C GLY A 104 -2.95 -11.77 -26.61
N SER A 105 -3.17 -10.85 -27.56
CA SER A 105 -4.26 -10.92 -28.53
C SER A 105 -3.92 -11.83 -29.69
N ALA A 106 -4.76 -12.85 -29.93
CA ALA A 106 -4.60 -13.75 -31.07
C ALA A 106 -4.88 -13.04 -32.41
N LYS A 107 -5.89 -12.16 -32.45
CA LYS A 107 -6.29 -11.44 -33.67
C LYS A 107 -5.36 -10.29 -34.04
N ALA A 108 -4.92 -9.50 -33.06
CA ALA A 108 -4.02 -8.37 -33.30
C ALA A 108 -2.56 -8.82 -33.47
N GLY A 109 -2.20 -10.02 -32.99
CA GLY A 109 -0.82 -10.52 -32.99
C GLY A 109 0.11 -9.69 -32.10
N ARG A 110 -0.47 -9.03 -31.08
CA ARG A 110 0.24 -8.14 -30.14
C ARG A 110 0.03 -8.63 -28.72
N ASN A 111 1.01 -8.33 -27.87
CA ASN A 111 0.90 -8.53 -26.45
C ASN A 111 1.15 -7.22 -25.70
N PHE A 112 0.71 -7.19 -24.46
CA PHE A 112 0.70 -6.00 -23.61
C PHE A 112 1.04 -6.41 -22.20
N THR A 113 1.64 -5.49 -21.46
CA THR A 113 1.89 -5.64 -20.02
C THR A 113 1.10 -4.58 -19.27
N MET A 114 0.49 -5.01 -18.17
CA MET A 114 -0.25 -4.16 -17.25
C MET A 114 0.31 -4.31 -15.86
N GLU A 115 0.72 -3.18 -15.28
CA GLU A 115 1.33 -3.08 -13.96
C GLU A 115 0.60 -2.04 -13.12
N TRP A 116 0.88 -2.00 -11.83
CA TRP A 116 0.49 -0.90 -10.97
C TRP A 116 1.59 -0.63 -9.96
N TYR A 117 2.18 0.56 -9.99
CA TYR A 117 3.35 0.88 -9.17
C TYR A 117 3.45 2.39 -8.89
N GLU A 118 4.47 2.76 -8.15
CA GLU A 118 4.70 4.10 -7.62
C GLU A 118 5.05 5.10 -8.73
N LEU A 119 4.42 6.27 -8.71
CA LEU A 119 4.79 7.36 -9.61
C LEU A 119 6.21 7.87 -9.31
N PHE A 120 6.59 7.84 -8.03
CA PHE A 120 7.83 8.44 -7.51
C PHE A 120 8.72 7.44 -6.79
N GLN A 121 8.64 6.15 -7.14
CA GLN A 121 9.40 5.05 -6.51
C GLN A 121 9.02 4.75 -5.04
N LEU A 122 9.26 3.50 -4.62
CA LEU A 122 8.85 2.92 -3.34
C LEU A 122 9.20 3.76 -2.09
N GLY A 123 10.39 4.37 -2.05
CA GLY A 123 10.83 5.16 -0.90
C GLY A 123 9.88 6.33 -0.60
N ASN A 124 9.44 7.03 -1.65
CA ASN A 124 8.53 8.18 -1.54
C ASN A 124 7.09 7.78 -1.16
N CYS A 125 6.71 6.52 -1.43
CA CYS A 125 5.44 5.95 -1.00
C CYS A 125 5.46 5.44 0.44
N THR A 126 6.64 5.10 0.96
CA THR A 126 6.79 4.48 2.29
C THR A 126 7.07 5.50 3.39
N PHE A 127 7.81 6.56 3.09
CA PHE A 127 8.16 7.61 4.05
C PHE A 127 7.98 9.01 3.45
N PRO A 128 7.50 9.99 4.24
CA PRO A 128 7.24 11.33 3.77
C PRO A 128 8.51 12.17 3.68
N HIS A 129 8.36 13.36 3.10
CA HIS A 129 9.35 14.41 3.04
C HIS A 129 9.08 15.49 4.07
N GLU A 130 10.16 16.16 4.48
CA GLU A 130 10.06 17.41 5.23
C GLU A 130 10.15 18.56 4.24
N ARG A 131 9.13 19.44 4.24
CA ARG A 131 9.07 20.61 3.35
C ARG A 131 9.15 21.88 4.18
N GLU A 132 10.05 22.78 3.78
CA GLU A 132 10.18 24.08 4.43
C GLU A 132 8.86 24.87 4.33
N GLY A 133 8.40 25.39 5.46
CA GLY A 133 7.14 26.15 5.54
C GLY A 133 5.89 25.31 5.77
N GLU A 134 5.97 23.98 5.72
CA GLU A 134 4.88 23.07 6.07
C GLU A 134 5.12 22.42 7.43
N SER A 135 4.08 22.34 8.26
CA SER A 135 4.17 21.75 9.59
C SER A 135 4.03 20.22 9.57
N ALA A 136 3.28 19.68 8.61
CA ALA A 136 3.03 18.26 8.46
C ALA A 136 4.03 17.63 7.48
N PRO A 137 4.43 16.36 7.69
CA PRO A 137 5.19 15.60 6.70
C PRO A 137 4.44 15.48 5.38
N PHE A 138 5.13 15.74 4.26
CA PHE A 138 4.55 15.79 2.93
C PHE A 138 4.75 14.48 2.16
N TRP A 139 3.68 13.92 1.60
CA TRP A 139 3.71 12.59 0.96
C TRP A 139 3.70 12.68 -0.57
N CYS A 140 4.67 12.01 -1.20
CA CYS A 140 4.69 11.74 -2.64
C CYS A 140 4.36 10.27 -2.90
N ASN A 141 3.22 9.81 -2.38
CA ASN A 141 2.88 8.40 -2.30
C ASN A 141 1.88 7.92 -3.36
N GLN A 142 1.69 8.67 -4.45
CA GLN A 142 0.78 8.22 -5.50
C GLN A 142 1.31 6.95 -6.21
N GLY A 143 0.40 6.00 -6.45
CA GLY A 143 0.61 4.85 -7.32
C GLY A 143 -0.48 4.79 -8.39
N ALA A 144 -0.20 4.21 -9.55
CA ALA A 144 -1.13 4.14 -10.67
C ALA A 144 -0.90 2.91 -11.54
N ALA A 145 -1.93 2.57 -12.32
CA ALA A 145 -1.86 1.55 -13.35
C ALA A 145 -1.02 2.06 -14.53
N CYS A 146 -0.17 1.19 -15.07
CA CYS A 146 0.61 1.40 -16.28
C CYS A 146 0.29 0.29 -17.27
N PHE A 147 -0.11 0.66 -18.49
CA PHE A 147 -0.41 -0.28 -19.56
C PHE A 147 0.44 0.08 -20.78
N TYR A 148 1.19 -0.89 -21.32
CA TYR A 148 2.09 -0.66 -22.44
C TYR A 148 2.22 -1.87 -23.36
N ASP A 149 2.72 -1.61 -24.55
CA ASP A 149 2.96 -2.61 -25.58
C ASP A 149 4.15 -3.51 -25.27
N GLY A 150 3.98 -4.81 -25.52
CA GLY A 150 5.03 -5.80 -25.36
C GLY A 150 4.96 -6.55 -24.03
N ILE A 151 5.36 -7.82 -24.06
CA ILE A 151 5.82 -8.57 -22.89
C ILE A 151 7.31 -8.83 -23.12
N ASP A 152 8.16 -8.30 -22.25
CA ASP A 152 9.61 -8.55 -22.30
C ASP A 152 9.91 -9.94 -21.71
N ASP A 153 9.91 -10.95 -22.58
CA ASP A 153 10.17 -12.34 -22.20
C ASP A 153 11.45 -12.51 -21.36
N LEU A 154 12.53 -11.77 -21.66
CA LEU A 154 13.78 -11.91 -20.93
C LEU A 154 13.62 -11.40 -19.50
N HIS A 155 13.04 -10.21 -19.34
CA HIS A 155 12.80 -9.59 -18.03
C HIS A 155 11.95 -10.47 -17.10
N TRP A 156 10.92 -11.13 -17.63
CA TRP A 156 10.01 -11.93 -16.82
C TRP A 156 10.47 -13.39 -16.63
N LYS A 157 11.21 -13.97 -17.58
CA LYS A 157 11.61 -15.39 -17.50
C LYS A 157 12.98 -15.62 -16.88
N GLN A 158 13.89 -14.64 -16.93
CA GLN A 158 15.29 -14.88 -16.54
C GLN A 158 15.42 -15.21 -15.05
N ASN A 159 14.81 -14.38 -14.19
CA ASN A 159 14.86 -14.51 -12.73
C ASN A 159 13.45 -14.48 -12.09
N GLY A 160 12.42 -14.71 -12.90
CA GLY A 160 11.02 -14.47 -12.53
C GLY A 160 10.07 -15.58 -13.00
N THR A 161 8.81 -15.20 -13.20
CA THR A 161 7.76 -16.06 -13.78
C THR A 161 7.09 -15.35 -14.95
N LEU A 162 6.97 -16.07 -16.06
CA LEU A 162 6.04 -15.75 -17.16
C LEU A 162 5.23 -17.01 -17.44
N GLU A 163 3.98 -17.02 -17.01
CA GLU A 163 3.10 -18.19 -17.10
C GLU A 163 1.76 -17.79 -17.72
N LYS A 164 1.30 -18.52 -18.74
CA LYS A 164 -0.06 -18.37 -19.25
C LYS A 164 -1.03 -19.04 -18.26
N ILE A 165 -1.94 -18.25 -17.71
CA ILE A 165 -2.87 -18.71 -16.66
C ILE A 165 -4.32 -18.80 -17.13
N GLY A 166 -4.63 -18.33 -18.34
CA GLY A 166 -5.99 -18.42 -18.88
C GLY A 166 -6.15 -17.77 -20.24
N GLU A 167 -7.40 -17.76 -20.70
CA GLU A 167 -7.85 -17.04 -21.89
C GLU A 167 -9.18 -16.34 -21.58
N ILE A 168 -9.38 -15.16 -22.17
CA ILE A 168 -10.62 -14.38 -22.09
C ILE A 168 -11.03 -13.90 -23.48
N SER A 169 -12.28 -13.51 -23.65
CA SER A 169 -12.73 -12.85 -24.87
C SER A 169 -12.23 -11.40 -24.95
N GLY A 170 -12.21 -10.83 -26.16
CA GLY A 170 -11.95 -9.40 -26.33
C GLY A 170 -13.01 -8.52 -25.62
N GLU A 171 -14.25 -8.98 -25.55
CA GLU A 171 -15.33 -8.31 -24.79
C GLU A 171 -14.98 -8.23 -23.30
N MET A 172 -14.58 -9.34 -22.68
CA MET A 172 -14.16 -9.37 -21.28
C MET A 172 -12.92 -8.48 -21.03
N PHE A 173 -11.97 -8.46 -21.97
CA PHE A 173 -10.82 -7.56 -21.88
C PHE A 173 -11.26 -6.08 -21.88
N ASN A 174 -12.20 -5.71 -22.74
CA ASN A 174 -12.72 -4.34 -22.81
C ASN A 174 -13.46 -3.94 -21.52
N GLU A 175 -14.26 -4.84 -20.95
CA GLU A 175 -14.90 -4.60 -19.65
C GLU A 175 -13.88 -4.48 -18.51
N LEU A 176 -12.84 -5.31 -18.52
CA LEU A 176 -11.73 -5.18 -17.59
C LEU A 176 -11.04 -3.82 -17.74
N ALA A 177 -10.76 -3.39 -18.97
CA ALA A 177 -10.09 -2.12 -19.24
C ALA A 177 -10.87 -0.92 -18.64
N LEU A 178 -12.20 -0.91 -18.76
CA LEU A 178 -13.06 0.11 -18.13
C LEU A 178 -12.97 0.06 -16.60
N TRP A 179 -12.93 -1.15 -16.03
CA TRP A 179 -12.74 -1.32 -14.59
C TRP A 179 -11.36 -0.81 -14.14
N VAL A 180 -10.29 -1.10 -14.89
CA VAL A 180 -8.92 -0.63 -14.59
C VAL A 180 -8.86 0.89 -14.59
N GLN A 181 -9.50 1.55 -15.56
CA GLN A 181 -9.57 3.02 -15.58
C GLN A 181 -10.23 3.58 -14.32
N LYS A 182 -11.36 3.01 -13.90
CA LYS A 182 -12.03 3.38 -12.65
C LYS A 182 -11.19 3.07 -11.41
N ASP A 183 -10.50 1.94 -11.38
CA ASP A 183 -9.58 1.59 -10.29
C ASP A 183 -8.45 2.62 -10.19
N ASN A 184 -7.89 3.01 -11.32
CA ASN A 184 -6.79 3.96 -11.43
C ASN A 184 -7.17 5.41 -11.06
N GLU A 185 -8.45 5.77 -11.22
CA GLU A 185 -8.96 7.09 -10.81
C GLU A 185 -9.26 7.18 -9.31
N THR A 186 -9.55 6.05 -8.67
CA THR A 186 -10.10 6.02 -7.30
C THR A 186 -9.13 5.44 -6.26
N GLY A 187 -8.26 4.50 -6.66
CA GLY A 187 -7.16 3.94 -5.87
C GLY A 187 -5.85 4.65 -6.19
N VAL A 188 -5.57 5.72 -5.46
CA VAL A 188 -4.60 6.74 -5.92
C VAL A 188 -3.26 6.71 -5.20
N TYR A 189 -3.22 6.18 -3.98
CA TYR A 189 -2.01 6.11 -3.16
C TYR A 189 -1.53 4.67 -2.99
N TYR A 190 -0.23 4.50 -3.01
CA TYR A 190 0.47 3.25 -2.74
C TYR A 190 0.68 3.10 -1.25
N GLU A 191 0.42 1.90 -0.74
CA GLU A 191 0.74 1.52 0.64
C GLU A 191 1.62 0.26 0.65
N THR A 192 2.77 0.36 1.31
CA THR A 192 3.79 -0.70 1.38
C THR A 192 3.46 -1.73 2.45
N TRP A 193 2.94 -1.29 3.59
CA TRP A 193 2.87 -2.13 4.79
C TRP A 193 1.54 -2.86 4.89
N THR A 194 1.59 -4.20 5.05
CA THR A 194 0.48 -4.94 5.65
C THR A 194 0.74 -5.04 7.15
N VAL A 195 -0.22 -4.65 7.99
CA VAL A 195 -0.04 -4.64 9.45
C VAL A 195 -0.93 -5.71 10.09
N LYS A 196 -0.33 -6.66 10.83
CA LYS A 196 -1.02 -7.79 11.46
C LYS A 196 -0.77 -7.88 12.97
N SER A 197 -1.64 -8.60 13.67
CA SER A 197 -1.49 -8.83 15.12
C SER A 197 -0.31 -9.73 15.48
N ASP A 198 -0.01 -10.70 14.61
CA ASP A 198 0.99 -11.75 14.79
C ASP A 198 1.24 -12.47 13.43
N PRO A 199 2.31 -13.29 13.30
CA PRO A 199 2.60 -14.01 12.06
C PRO A 199 1.71 -15.23 11.79
N GLY A 200 0.77 -15.56 12.69
CA GLY A 200 -0.08 -16.73 12.54
C GLY A 200 -1.13 -16.59 11.43
N ALA A 201 -1.61 -17.72 10.92
CA ALA A 201 -2.68 -17.75 9.92
C ALA A 201 -4.01 -17.14 10.43
N ASN A 202 -4.24 -17.19 11.75
CA ASN A 202 -5.44 -16.64 12.40
C ASN A 202 -5.23 -15.22 12.97
N ALA A 203 -4.12 -14.56 12.60
CA ALA A 203 -3.85 -13.21 13.03
C ALA A 203 -4.91 -12.24 12.51
N THR A 204 -5.24 -11.24 13.31
CA THR A 204 -6.07 -10.11 12.86
C THR A 204 -5.22 -9.22 11.96
N THR A 205 -5.69 -8.95 10.75
CA THR A 205 -5.12 -7.89 9.91
C THR A 205 -5.72 -6.55 10.33
N TRP A 206 -4.86 -5.59 10.63
CA TRP A 206 -5.25 -4.22 10.96
C TRP A 206 -5.35 -3.35 9.71
N PHE A 207 -4.38 -3.48 8.81
CA PHE A 207 -4.28 -2.74 7.56
C PHE A 207 -3.72 -3.64 6.47
N GLU A 208 -4.32 -3.56 5.28
CA GLU A 208 -3.79 -4.20 4.08
C GLU A 208 -2.95 -3.21 3.29
N SER A 209 -1.88 -3.72 2.67
CA SER A 209 -1.10 -2.97 1.69
C SER A 209 -1.95 -2.61 0.47
N TYR A 210 -1.47 -1.67 -0.34
CA TYR A 210 -2.07 -1.28 -1.61
C TYR A 210 -0.95 -1.10 -2.62
N ASP A 211 -0.46 -2.23 -3.13
CA ASP A 211 0.75 -2.37 -3.94
C ASP A 211 0.47 -3.10 -5.27
N CYS A 212 1.54 -3.39 -6.03
CA CYS A 212 1.47 -4.13 -7.29
C CYS A 212 0.81 -5.51 -7.13
N SER A 213 1.19 -6.28 -6.12
CA SER A 213 0.60 -7.59 -5.83
C SER A 213 -0.90 -7.48 -5.61
N GLN A 214 -1.34 -6.48 -4.83
CA GLN A 214 -2.75 -6.26 -4.54
C GLN A 214 -3.53 -5.84 -5.78
N PHE A 215 -2.95 -5.04 -6.68
CA PHE A 215 -3.57 -4.72 -7.96
C PHE A 215 -3.75 -5.96 -8.84
N VAL A 216 -2.74 -6.84 -8.91
CA VAL A 216 -2.82 -8.10 -9.64
C VAL A 216 -3.95 -8.97 -9.10
N HIS A 217 -4.06 -9.12 -7.77
CA HIS A 217 -5.16 -9.85 -7.14
C HIS A 217 -6.54 -9.22 -7.41
N ARG A 218 -6.67 -7.89 -7.33
CA ARG A 218 -7.93 -7.20 -7.69
C ARG A 218 -8.31 -7.45 -9.14
N THR A 219 -7.34 -7.45 -10.05
CA THR A 219 -7.55 -7.73 -11.47
C THR A 219 -7.98 -9.17 -11.70
N TYR A 220 -7.32 -10.15 -11.08
CA TYR A 220 -7.74 -11.55 -11.18
C TYR A 220 -9.14 -11.77 -10.63
N LYS A 221 -9.47 -11.17 -9.48
CA LYS A 221 -10.83 -11.20 -8.94
C LYS A 221 -11.83 -10.63 -9.94
N LYS A 222 -11.52 -9.48 -10.56
CA LYS A 222 -12.39 -8.88 -11.56
C LYS A 222 -12.57 -9.79 -12.78
N LEU A 223 -11.51 -10.44 -13.27
CA LEU A 223 -11.59 -11.39 -14.37
C LEU A 223 -12.48 -12.59 -14.04
N LEU A 224 -12.38 -13.14 -12.82
CA LEU A 224 -13.23 -14.24 -12.35
C LEU A 224 -14.70 -13.80 -12.22
N GLU A 225 -14.98 -12.58 -11.74
CA GLU A 225 -16.32 -12.00 -11.72
C GLU A 225 -16.93 -11.87 -13.12
N LEU A 226 -16.10 -11.63 -14.13
CA LEU A 226 -16.48 -11.59 -15.55
C LEU A 226 -16.63 -13.00 -16.17
N GLY A 227 -16.29 -14.06 -15.43
CA GLY A 227 -16.42 -15.45 -15.88
C GLY A 227 -15.15 -16.08 -16.46
N ALA A 228 -13.99 -15.45 -16.27
CA ALA A 228 -12.71 -16.04 -16.69
C ALA A 228 -12.41 -17.33 -15.90
N GLN A 229 -11.66 -18.23 -16.52
CA GLN A 229 -11.12 -19.40 -15.85
C GLN A 229 -9.60 -19.25 -15.78
N LEU A 230 -9.10 -18.96 -14.58
CA LEU A 230 -7.67 -18.78 -14.33
C LEU A 230 -7.14 -20.02 -13.60
N VAL A 231 -6.09 -20.63 -14.13
CA VAL A 231 -5.43 -21.82 -13.58
C VAL A 231 -3.92 -21.63 -13.66
N SER A 232 -3.25 -21.81 -12.53
CA SER A 232 -1.80 -21.79 -12.43
C SER A 232 -1.30 -23.22 -12.27
N GLN A 233 -0.26 -23.60 -13.01
CA GLN A 233 0.46 -24.85 -12.84
C GLN A 233 1.50 -24.76 -11.73
N THR A 234 1.88 -23.54 -11.34
CA THR A 234 2.81 -23.27 -10.26
C THR A 234 2.12 -22.61 -9.06
N PRO A 235 2.64 -22.79 -7.82
CA PRO A 235 2.16 -22.03 -6.67
C PRO A 235 2.24 -20.52 -6.95
N THR A 236 1.18 -19.81 -6.57
CA THR A 236 1.04 -18.37 -6.81
C THR A 236 1.53 -17.62 -5.59
N ASN A 237 2.84 -17.40 -5.52
CA ASN A 237 3.48 -16.73 -4.40
C ASN A 237 3.67 -15.24 -4.67
N TYR A 238 3.53 -14.43 -3.61
CA TYR A 238 3.68 -12.98 -3.66
C TYR A 238 4.52 -12.49 -2.48
N THR A 239 5.26 -11.41 -2.72
CA THR A 239 6.00 -10.73 -1.66
C THR A 239 5.04 -9.98 -0.76
N LYS A 240 5.17 -10.17 0.55
CA LYS A 240 4.46 -9.38 1.57
C LYS A 240 5.44 -8.79 2.56
N ILE A 241 5.24 -7.51 2.87
CA ILE A 241 6.04 -6.78 3.85
C ILE A 241 5.14 -6.51 5.06
N TYR A 242 5.39 -7.26 6.12
CA TYR A 242 4.58 -7.25 7.32
C TYR A 242 5.18 -6.38 8.41
N LEU A 243 4.34 -5.56 9.03
CA LEU A 243 4.56 -5.03 10.38
C LEU A 243 3.68 -5.79 11.38
N TYR A 244 4.25 -6.18 12.52
CA TYR A 244 3.49 -6.84 13.58
C TYR A 244 3.28 -5.89 14.76
N SER A 245 2.03 -5.72 15.18
CA SER A 245 1.66 -4.81 16.26
C SER A 245 0.47 -5.30 17.08
N GLY A 246 0.30 -4.75 18.28
CA GLY A 246 -0.98 -4.76 18.97
C GLY A 246 -2.04 -3.95 18.22
N GLU A 247 -3.22 -3.79 18.81
CA GLU A 247 -4.28 -2.99 18.19
C GLU A 247 -3.80 -1.54 17.95
N PRO A 248 -3.87 -1.02 16.71
CA PRO A 248 -3.43 0.33 16.37
C PRO A 248 -4.23 1.42 17.10
N LEU A 249 -3.56 2.51 17.44
CA LEU A 249 -4.18 3.67 18.07
C LEU A 249 -4.30 4.81 17.07
N TYR A 250 -5.52 5.25 16.81
CA TYR A 250 -5.78 6.42 15.98
C TYR A 250 -5.24 7.70 16.63
N LEU A 251 -4.46 8.49 15.89
CA LEU A 251 -3.88 9.75 16.39
C LEU A 251 -4.57 11.00 15.82
N GLY A 252 -5.10 10.90 14.60
CA GLY A 252 -5.70 12.00 13.84
C GLY A 252 -5.10 12.18 12.45
N ASP A 253 -5.54 13.22 11.75
CA ASP A 253 -5.03 13.67 10.46
C ASP A 253 -3.92 14.73 10.61
N ASP A 254 -3.58 15.44 9.54
CA ASP A 254 -2.59 16.53 9.50
C ASP A 254 -2.86 17.66 10.51
N SER A 255 -4.08 17.77 11.06
CA SER A 255 -4.38 18.74 12.12
C SER A 255 -3.53 18.54 13.37
N ILE A 256 -2.93 17.35 13.57
CA ILE A 256 -1.96 17.06 14.64
C ILE A 256 -0.84 18.11 14.67
N PHE A 257 -0.34 18.52 13.52
CA PHE A 257 0.84 19.39 13.40
C PHE A 257 0.54 20.88 13.62
N GLN A 258 -0.73 21.25 13.64
CA GLN A 258 -1.18 22.64 13.83
C GLN A 258 -1.70 22.91 15.26
N GLN A 259 -2.05 21.86 15.99
CA GLN A 259 -2.65 21.97 17.33
C GLN A 259 -1.58 22.10 18.41
N SER A 260 -1.59 23.21 19.16
CA SER A 260 -0.63 23.43 20.26
C SER A 260 -0.71 22.35 21.34
N SER A 261 -1.88 21.74 21.57
CA SER A 261 -2.08 20.65 22.53
C SER A 261 -1.43 19.32 22.11
N LYS A 262 -1.13 19.14 20.81
CA LYS A 262 -0.49 17.93 20.26
C LYS A 262 0.96 18.16 19.84
N LYS A 263 1.56 19.28 20.26
CA LYS A 263 2.92 19.68 19.84
C LYS A 263 3.98 18.59 20.06
N ASP A 264 3.95 17.92 21.21
CA ASP A 264 4.94 16.87 21.53
C ASP A 264 4.76 15.63 20.65
N LEU A 265 3.50 15.27 20.34
CA LEU A 265 3.18 14.18 19.42
C LEU A 265 3.64 14.52 17.99
N ALA A 266 3.34 15.74 17.51
CA ALA A 266 3.76 16.21 16.21
C ALA A 266 5.30 16.18 16.06
N ALA A 267 6.01 16.61 17.10
CA ALA A 267 7.47 16.56 17.14
C ALA A 267 8.01 15.12 17.12
N ASP A 268 7.39 14.20 17.86
CA ASP A 268 7.81 12.78 17.88
C ASP A 268 7.55 12.07 16.54
N ILE A 269 6.41 12.35 15.89
CA ILE A 269 6.10 11.84 14.55
C ILE A 269 7.09 12.38 13.51
N THR A 270 7.35 13.69 13.55
CA THR A 270 8.32 14.34 12.62
C THR A 270 9.71 13.75 12.81
N LYS A 271 10.17 13.62 14.06
CA LYS A 271 11.48 13.01 14.37
C LYS A 271 11.58 11.58 13.87
N PHE A 272 10.52 10.79 14.03
CA PHE A 272 10.48 9.41 13.53
C PHE A 272 10.67 9.34 12.02
N TYR A 273 9.93 10.14 11.25
CA TYR A 273 10.05 10.14 9.79
C TYR A 273 11.36 10.75 9.29
N HIS A 274 11.94 11.71 10.02
CA HIS A 274 13.23 12.33 9.69
C HIS A 274 14.33 11.29 9.45
N TRP A 275 14.32 10.20 10.22
CA TRP A 275 15.31 9.12 10.11
C TRP A 275 15.28 8.39 8.76
N PHE A 276 14.18 8.44 8.03
CA PHE A 276 14.00 7.74 6.76
C PHE A 276 14.16 8.65 5.53
N ARG A 277 14.57 9.92 5.72
CA ARG A 277 14.76 10.86 4.61
C ARG A 277 15.80 10.35 3.61
N SER A 278 15.56 10.61 2.33
CA SER A 278 16.34 10.06 1.20
C SER A 278 17.79 10.58 1.13
N HIS A 279 18.02 11.84 1.47
CA HIS A 279 19.34 12.46 1.37
C HIS A 279 20.02 12.49 2.75
N GLN A 280 20.94 11.54 2.96
CA GLN A 280 21.74 11.42 4.18
C GLN A 280 23.19 11.14 3.84
N SER A 281 24.11 11.60 4.69
CA SER A 281 25.48 11.06 4.67
C SER A 281 25.45 9.60 5.16
N VAL A 282 26.49 8.81 4.86
CA VAL A 282 26.56 7.41 5.33
C VAL A 282 26.53 7.33 6.86
N VAL A 283 27.17 8.28 7.55
CA VAL A 283 27.17 8.33 9.02
C VAL A 283 25.77 8.63 9.54
N ASP A 284 25.08 9.60 8.96
CA ASP A 284 23.71 9.95 9.35
C ASP A 284 22.73 8.79 9.08
N MET A 285 22.92 8.06 7.97
CA MET A 285 22.12 6.90 7.63
C MET A 285 22.26 5.79 8.68
N ILE A 286 23.49 5.51 9.13
CA ILE A 286 23.74 4.51 10.18
C ILE A 286 23.08 4.95 11.49
N MET A 287 23.25 6.22 11.89
CA MET A 287 22.64 6.76 13.11
C MET A 287 21.11 6.72 13.04
N SER A 288 20.54 7.11 11.89
CA SER A 288 19.09 7.08 11.67
C SER A 288 18.53 5.65 11.72
N LEU A 289 19.27 4.66 11.19
CA LEU A 289 18.88 3.26 11.29
C LEU A 289 18.90 2.76 12.75
N PHE A 290 19.91 3.16 13.54
CA PHE A 290 19.96 2.82 14.96
C PHE A 290 18.79 3.43 15.74
N GLU A 291 18.49 4.71 15.52
CA GLU A 291 17.36 5.40 16.17
C GLU A 291 16.01 4.80 15.76
N ALA A 292 15.82 4.50 14.48
CA ALA A 292 14.63 3.81 13.98
C ALA A 292 14.47 2.42 14.60
N PHE A 293 15.58 1.67 14.75
CA PHE A 293 15.58 0.38 15.42
C PHE A 293 15.24 0.51 16.90
N GLU A 294 15.81 1.47 17.62
CA GLU A 294 15.49 1.76 19.02
C GLU A 294 14.00 2.09 19.18
N LYS A 295 13.45 2.98 18.35
CA LYS A 295 12.04 3.36 18.40
C LYS A 295 11.11 2.16 18.15
N MET A 296 11.39 1.37 17.14
CA MET A 296 10.56 0.23 16.75
C MET A 296 10.69 -0.96 17.71
N VAL A 297 11.91 -1.27 18.16
CA VAL A 297 12.22 -2.51 18.90
C VAL A 297 12.32 -2.28 20.39
N LEU A 298 12.85 -1.17 20.88
CA LEU A 298 12.95 -0.89 22.32
C LEU A 298 11.70 -0.15 22.81
N GLU A 299 11.33 0.95 22.15
CA GLU A 299 10.13 1.73 22.50
C GLU A 299 8.81 1.13 21.97
N LYS A 300 8.89 0.07 21.17
CA LYS A 300 7.72 -0.65 20.60
C LYS A 300 6.77 0.30 19.85
N THR A 301 7.31 1.28 19.13
CA THR A 301 6.52 2.32 18.49
C THR A 301 6.87 2.43 17.01
N PHE A 302 5.85 2.43 16.17
CA PHE A 302 5.94 2.81 14.76
C PHE A 302 4.80 3.77 14.45
N TYR A 303 5.08 4.87 13.75
CA TYR A 303 4.06 5.78 13.26
C TYR A 303 3.70 5.39 11.82
N PHE A 304 2.44 5.08 11.60
CA PHE A 304 1.91 4.57 10.35
C PHE A 304 0.94 5.56 9.76
N TYR A 305 1.05 5.84 8.47
CA TYR A 305 0.19 6.78 7.76
C TYR A 305 -0.68 6.00 6.78
N TYR A 306 -2.00 6.07 6.94
CA TYR A 306 -2.95 5.32 6.14
C TYR A 306 -4.25 6.11 6.01
N ASN A 307 -4.87 6.12 4.83
CA ASN A 307 -6.07 6.93 4.54
C ASN A 307 -5.91 8.44 4.84
N SER A 308 -4.70 8.99 4.69
CA SER A 308 -4.38 10.36 5.09
C SER A 308 -4.49 10.65 6.60
N GLU A 309 -4.30 9.60 7.41
CA GLU A 309 -4.38 9.67 8.87
C GLU A 309 -3.18 8.98 9.51
N TYR A 310 -2.82 9.42 10.72
CA TYR A 310 -1.72 8.88 11.50
C TYR A 310 -2.22 7.91 12.56
N TRP A 311 -1.52 6.79 12.66
CA TRP A 311 -1.76 5.71 13.60
C TRP A 311 -0.47 5.40 14.36
N LYS A 312 -0.59 5.11 15.65
CA LYS A 312 0.50 4.53 16.42
C LYS A 312 0.33 3.02 16.44
N LEU A 313 1.36 2.30 16.01
CA LEU A 313 1.43 0.84 16.07
C LEU A 313 2.23 0.42 17.32
N PRO A 314 1.60 -0.27 18.30
CA PRO A 314 2.32 -0.87 19.42
C PRO A 314 3.07 -2.11 18.94
N MET A 315 4.32 -1.96 18.52
CA MET A 315 5.07 -2.99 17.79
C MET A 315 5.29 -4.26 18.62
N LYS A 316 5.10 -5.42 17.99
CA LYS A 316 5.28 -6.75 18.58
C LYS A 316 6.30 -7.54 17.77
N TYR A 317 7.10 -8.36 18.44
CA TYR A 317 8.00 -9.29 17.76
C TYR A 317 7.21 -10.19 16.77
N PRO A 318 7.71 -10.44 15.54
CA PRO A 318 9.05 -10.14 15.01
C PRO A 318 9.25 -8.71 14.46
N TYR A 319 8.32 -7.79 14.72
CA TYR A 319 8.30 -6.38 14.34
C TYR A 319 8.11 -6.15 12.84
N LEU A 320 9.04 -6.65 12.03
CA LEU A 320 9.04 -6.55 10.58
C LEU A 320 9.42 -7.91 10.00
N GLN A 321 8.68 -8.36 8.98
CA GLN A 321 9.03 -9.57 8.23
C GLN A 321 8.69 -9.39 6.76
N ILE A 322 9.61 -9.80 5.89
CA ILE A 322 9.34 -9.94 4.46
C ILE A 322 9.09 -11.43 4.22
N THR A 323 7.95 -11.77 3.65
CA THR A 323 7.60 -13.14 3.27
C THR A 323 7.36 -13.24 1.77
N TYR A 324 7.50 -14.46 1.28
CA TYR A 324 7.10 -14.84 -0.07
C TYR A 324 6.16 -16.04 0.05
N GLU A 325 4.88 -15.73 0.14
CA GLU A 325 3.85 -16.67 0.57
C GLU A 325 2.84 -16.94 -0.53
N GLU A 326 2.29 -18.15 -0.52
CA GLU A 326 1.29 -18.58 -1.49
C GLU A 326 -0.05 -17.90 -1.21
N ILE A 327 -0.56 -17.17 -2.20
CA ILE A 327 -1.89 -16.57 -2.20
C ILE A 327 -2.60 -17.07 -3.45
N PRO A 328 -3.48 -18.09 -3.33
CA PRO A 328 -4.22 -18.64 -4.45
C PRO A 328 -5.00 -17.56 -5.22
N PHE A 329 -5.39 -17.88 -6.46
CA PHE A 329 -6.33 -17.03 -7.18
C PHE A 329 -7.61 -16.81 -6.35
N PRO A 330 -8.15 -15.58 -6.35
CA PRO A 330 -9.21 -15.16 -5.42
C PRO A 330 -10.58 -15.80 -5.66
#